data_AF-A0A167J381-F1
#
_entry.id   AF-A0A167J381-F1
#
_cell.length_a   1.000
_cell.length_b   1.000
_cell.length_c   1.000
_cell.angle_alpha   90.00
_cell.angle_beta   90.00
_cell.angle_gamma   90.00
#
_symmetry.space_group_name_H-M   'P 1'
#
loop_
_entity.id
_entity.type
_entity.pdbx_description
1 polymer ?
#
loop_
_entity_poly.entity_id
_entity_poly.type
_entity_poly.pdbx_seq_one_letter_code
_entity_poly.pdbx_strand_id
1 'polypeptide(L)'
;MHENEDVPLDLPQQTTFSTSAELVLSHLDAFDRRLMNQPNAIVSEEYAWYQMTSLGGARLTLPQLLSRDLARGPFVLTLTDLSRSNVFVDADWNITRIIDLEFACAWPMEFWQTPHWLDADFIDQIDYDKLAARHRQFISLIK
;
A
#
# COMPACT_ATOMS: atom_id res chain seq x y z
N MET A 1 -5.07 -1.73 10.55
CA MET A 1 -6.48 -1.35 10.34
C MET A 1 -7.44 -2.46 10.76
N HIS A 2 -7.38 -3.66 10.18
CA HIS A 2 -8.32 -4.75 10.49
C HIS A 2 -8.38 -5.17 11.98
N GLU A 3 -7.23 -5.20 12.68
CA GLU A 3 -7.18 -5.50 14.12
C GLU A 3 -7.90 -4.44 14.97
N ASN A 4 -7.86 -3.16 14.56
CA ASN A 4 -8.54 -2.06 15.26
C ASN A 4 -10.07 -2.06 15.03
N GLU A 5 -10.55 -2.81 14.04
CA GLU A 5 -11.96 -2.95 13.69
C GLU A 5 -12.60 -4.24 14.26
N ASP A 6 -11.91 -4.92 15.19
CA ASP A 6 -12.30 -6.20 15.79
C ASP A 6 -12.58 -7.31 14.74
N VAL A 7 -11.97 -7.21 13.55
CA VAL A 7 -12.09 -8.24 12.50
C VAL A 7 -11.21 -9.43 12.88
N PRO A 8 -11.75 -10.66 12.99
CA PRO A 8 -10.97 -11.82 13.41
C PRO A 8 -9.91 -12.21 12.37
N LEU A 9 -8.64 -11.96 12.70
CA LEU A 9 -7.48 -12.41 11.94
C LEU A 9 -7.01 -13.77 12.48
N ASP A 10 -6.74 -14.73 11.60
CA ASP A 10 -6.04 -15.98 11.95
C ASP A 10 -4.54 -15.78 11.70
N LEU A 11 -4.01 -14.73 12.30
CA LEU A 11 -2.61 -14.35 12.18
C LEU A 11 -2.13 -13.99 13.59
N PRO A 12 -1.23 -14.78 14.18
CA PRO A 12 -0.62 -14.42 15.46
C PRO A 12 0.05 -13.05 15.37
N GLN A 13 -0.10 -12.22 16.39
CA GLN A 13 0.39 -10.83 16.40
C GLN A 13 1.90 -10.69 16.12
N GLN A 14 2.68 -11.71 16.46
CA GLN A 14 4.14 -11.73 16.28
C GLN A 14 4.58 -12.42 14.98
N THR A 15 3.65 -12.65 14.04
CA THR A 15 3.99 -13.25 12.75
C THR A 15 4.86 -12.29 11.95
N THR A 16 5.94 -12.83 11.38
CA THR A 16 6.79 -12.11 10.42
C THR A 16 6.77 -12.87 9.11
N PHE A 17 6.89 -12.14 8.00
CA PHE A 17 6.89 -12.71 6.66
C PHE A 17 8.31 -12.74 6.12
N SER A 18 8.69 -13.87 5.51
CA SER A 18 10.01 -14.04 4.92
C SER A 18 10.04 -13.58 3.47
N THR A 19 8.86 -13.42 2.85
CA THR A 19 8.74 -12.95 1.47
C THR A 19 7.67 -11.89 1.27
N SER A 20 7.82 -11.06 0.22
CA SER A 20 6.78 -10.10 -0.19
C SER A 20 5.48 -10.80 -0.60
N ALA A 21 5.57 -11.98 -1.22
CA ALA A 21 4.41 -12.79 -1.58
C ALA A 21 3.60 -13.23 -0.35
N GLU A 22 4.26 -13.72 0.71
CA GLU A 22 3.59 -14.09 1.96
C GLU A 22 2.89 -12.88 2.61
N LEU A 23 3.56 -11.73 2.65
CA LEU A 23 2.97 -10.48 3.15
C LEU A 23 1.71 -10.11 2.36
N VAL A 24 1.80 -10.06 1.03
CA VAL A 24 0.66 -9.71 0.14
C VAL A 24 -0.50 -10.67 0.33
N LEU A 25 -0.24 -11.97 0.33
CA LEU A 25 -1.27 -12.98 0.52
C LEU A 25 -1.93 -12.87 1.90
N SER A 26 -1.17 -12.52 2.94
CA SER A 26 -1.74 -12.26 4.26
C SER A 26 -2.64 -11.02 4.28
N HIS A 27 -2.31 -9.96 3.54
CA HIS A 27 -3.19 -8.79 3.41
C HIS A 27 -4.49 -9.14 2.68
N LEU A 28 -4.41 -9.92 1.60
CA LEU A 28 -5.58 -10.40 0.88
C LEU A 28 -6.48 -11.27 1.77
N ASP A 29 -5.89 -12.12 2.60
CA ASP A 29 -6.64 -12.92 3.58
C ASP A 29 -7.38 -12.06 4.61
N ALA A 30 -6.75 -10.97 5.07
CA ALA A 30 -7.39 -10.01 5.96
C ALA A 30 -8.58 -9.30 5.28
N PHE A 31 -8.47 -8.95 3.99
CA PHE A 31 -9.58 -8.39 3.23
C PHE A 31 -10.73 -9.40 3.01
N ASP A 32 -10.42 -10.65 2.67
CA ASP A 32 -11.42 -11.72 2.55
C ASP A 32 -12.18 -11.90 3.87
N ARG A 33 -11.47 -11.91 5.01
CA ARG A 33 -12.10 -12.01 6.34
C ARG A 33 -12.98 -10.83 6.65
N ARG A 34 -12.54 -9.61 6.32
CA ARG A 34 -13.36 -8.41 6.48
C ARG A 34 -14.66 -8.55 5.70
N LEU A 35 -14.57 -8.98 4.45
CA LEU A 35 -15.74 -9.19 3.58
C LEU A 35 -16.72 -10.21 4.18
N MET A 36 -16.22 -11.27 4.80
CA MET A 36 -17.05 -12.33 5.37
C MET A 36 -17.62 -12.02 6.76
N ASN A 37 -16.92 -11.22 7.57
CA ASN A 37 -17.24 -11.06 9.00
C ASN A 37 -17.77 -9.67 9.38
N GLN A 38 -17.51 -8.64 8.59
CA GLN A 38 -17.99 -7.29 8.90
C GLN A 38 -19.43 -7.10 8.37
N PRO A 39 -20.43 -6.85 9.24
CA PRO A 39 -21.85 -6.82 8.83
C PRO A 39 -22.20 -5.80 7.74
N ASN A 40 -21.40 -4.74 7.61
CA ASN A 40 -21.61 -3.67 6.63
C ASN A 40 -20.53 -3.67 5.52
N ALA A 41 -19.88 -4.81 5.26
CA ALA A 41 -18.84 -4.92 4.22
C ALA A 41 -19.39 -4.83 2.79
N ILE A 42 -20.69 -5.03 2.61
CA ILE A 42 -21.37 -5.08 1.30
C ILE A 42 -22.52 -4.08 1.30
N VAL A 43 -22.49 -3.13 0.35
CA VAL A 43 -23.53 -2.11 0.18
C VAL A 43 -24.53 -2.43 -0.95
N SER A 44 -24.17 -3.34 -1.85
CA SER A 44 -25.03 -3.84 -2.92
C SER A 44 -24.52 -5.18 -3.46
N GLU A 45 -25.35 -5.90 -4.20
CA GLU A 45 -24.95 -7.14 -4.86
C GLU A 45 -23.81 -6.92 -5.88
N GLU A 46 -23.93 -5.88 -6.73
CA GLU A 46 -22.89 -5.51 -7.69
C GLU A 46 -21.56 -5.21 -7.00
N TYR A 47 -21.59 -4.48 -5.88
CA TYR A 47 -20.41 -4.19 -5.08
C TYR A 47 -19.79 -5.47 -4.48
N ALA A 48 -20.61 -6.43 -4.05
CA ALA A 48 -20.14 -7.74 -3.60
C ALA A 48 -19.39 -8.49 -4.71
N TRP A 49 -19.98 -8.56 -5.90
CA TRP A 49 -19.37 -9.22 -7.06
C TRP A 49 -18.04 -8.58 -7.43
N TYR A 50 -17.98 -7.24 -7.43
CA TYR A 50 -16.75 -6.50 -7.71
C TYR A 50 -15.65 -6.81 -6.69
N GLN A 51 -15.96 -6.77 -5.39
CA GLN A 51 -14.98 -7.08 -4.35
C GLN A 51 -14.49 -8.52 -4.41
N MET A 52 -15.40 -9.50 -4.51
CA MET A 52 -15.04 -10.93 -4.58
C MET A 52 -14.18 -11.24 -5.81
N THR A 53 -14.55 -10.70 -6.98
CA THR A 53 -13.79 -10.90 -8.22
C THR A 53 -12.42 -10.24 -8.15
N SER A 54 -12.33 -9.04 -7.57
CA SER A 54 -11.08 -8.31 -7.39
C SER A 54 -10.14 -9.05 -6.43
N LEU A 55 -10.64 -9.54 -5.30
CA LEU A 55 -9.85 -10.31 -4.33
C LEU A 55 -9.37 -11.64 -4.92
N GLY A 56 -10.25 -12.38 -5.60
CA GLY A 56 -9.88 -13.62 -6.29
C GLY A 56 -8.84 -13.39 -7.39
N GLY A 57 -9.01 -12.33 -8.19
CA GLY A 57 -8.05 -11.92 -9.22
C GLY A 57 -6.70 -11.51 -8.63
N ALA A 58 -6.70 -10.71 -7.57
CA ALA A 58 -5.48 -10.29 -6.89
C ALA A 58 -4.73 -11.48 -6.28
N ARG A 59 -5.43 -12.41 -5.62
CA ARG A 59 -4.84 -13.62 -5.03
C ARG A 59 -4.19 -14.51 -6.07
N LEU A 60 -4.76 -14.59 -7.28
CA LEU A 60 -4.18 -15.34 -8.38
C LEU A 60 -3.00 -14.62 -9.03
N THR A 61 -3.10 -13.32 -9.26
CA THR A 61 -2.17 -12.58 -10.13
C THR A 61 -1.02 -11.91 -9.40
N LEU A 62 -1.26 -11.29 -8.23
CA LEU A 62 -0.24 -10.48 -7.54
C LEU A 62 1.03 -11.27 -7.23
N PRO A 63 1.00 -12.50 -6.67
CA PRO A 63 2.23 -13.25 -6.38
C PRO A 63 3.09 -13.55 -7.61
N GLN A 64 2.47 -13.58 -8.80
CA GLN A 64 3.17 -13.82 -10.07
C GLN A 64 3.81 -12.54 -10.63
N LEU A 65 3.34 -11.36 -10.21
CA LEU A 65 3.85 -10.07 -10.63
C LEU A 65 4.99 -9.56 -9.74
N LEU A 66 5.20 -10.16 -8.57
CA LEU A 66 6.29 -9.79 -7.66
C LEU A 66 7.64 -10.21 -8.23
N SER A 67 8.64 -9.36 -8.01
CA SER A 67 10.01 -9.62 -8.45
C SER A 67 10.60 -10.76 -7.62
N ARG A 68 11.07 -11.82 -8.30
CA ARG A 68 11.77 -12.93 -7.62
C ARG A 68 13.08 -12.47 -6.96
N ASP A 69 13.73 -11.46 -7.54
CA ASP A 69 14.99 -10.93 -7.03
C ASP A 69 14.78 -10.11 -5.74
N LEU A 70 13.59 -9.52 -5.57
CA LEU A 70 13.21 -8.74 -4.39
C LEU A 70 12.31 -9.53 -3.43
N ALA A 71 12.04 -10.80 -3.72
CA ALA A 71 11.05 -11.60 -3.01
C ALA A 71 11.33 -11.70 -1.51
N ARG A 72 12.60 -11.66 -1.09
CA ARG A 72 13.03 -11.72 0.32
C ARG A 72 13.56 -10.37 0.84
N GLY A 73 13.27 -9.29 0.13
CA GLY A 73 13.68 -7.93 0.47
C GLY A 73 14.59 -7.27 -0.56
N PRO A 74 15.06 -6.05 -0.27
CA PRO A 74 14.93 -5.37 1.02
C PRO A 74 13.49 -4.91 1.33
N PHE A 75 13.18 -4.86 2.63
CA PHE A 75 12.00 -4.17 3.15
C PHE A 75 12.46 -2.81 3.68
N VAL A 76 11.72 -1.75 3.33
CA VAL A 76 12.06 -0.37 3.66
C VAL A 76 10.96 0.27 4.50
N LEU A 77 11.34 1.12 5.45
CA LEU A 77 10.37 1.93 6.19
C LEU A 77 9.64 2.83 5.20
N THR A 78 8.33 2.62 5.07
CA THR A 78 7.48 3.33 4.11
C THR A 78 6.36 4.04 4.87
N LEU A 79 6.14 5.29 4.52
CA LEU A 79 5.00 6.09 4.99
C LEU A 79 3.87 5.91 3.98
N THR A 80 3.02 4.89 4.17
CA THR A 80 2.03 4.50 3.15
C THR A 80 0.91 5.52 2.96
N ASP A 81 0.71 6.41 3.94
CA ASP A 81 -0.26 7.51 3.88
C ASP A 81 0.42 8.89 3.88
N LEU A 82 1.56 8.99 3.20
CA LEU A 82 2.24 10.28 3.05
C LEU A 82 1.49 11.16 2.07
N SER A 83 0.88 12.23 2.58
CA SER A 83 0.18 13.27 1.81
C SER A 83 0.86 14.65 2.00
N ARG A 84 0.49 15.63 1.17
CA ARG A 84 1.00 17.01 1.29
C ARG A 84 0.69 17.65 2.64
N SER A 85 -0.46 17.36 3.24
CA SER A 85 -0.84 17.89 4.55
C SER A 85 0.00 17.32 5.70
N ASN A 86 0.66 16.18 5.48
CA ASN A 86 1.47 15.50 6.48
C ASN A 86 2.94 15.97 6.48
N VAL A 87 3.32 16.86 5.57
CA VAL A 87 4.70 17.37 5.40
C VAL A 87 4.75 18.88 5.67
N PHE A 88 5.57 19.28 6.65
CA PHE A 88 5.83 20.68 6.95
C PHE A 88 7.17 21.11 6.40
N VAL A 89 7.21 22.31 5.82
CA VAL A 89 8.42 22.90 5.26
C VAL A 89 8.71 24.28 5.87
N ASP A 90 9.97 24.69 5.86
CA ASP A 90 10.35 26.08 6.16
C ASP A 90 10.20 27.00 4.92
N ALA A 91 10.61 28.26 5.05
CA ALA A 91 10.53 29.24 3.97
C ALA A 91 11.40 28.89 2.74
N ASP A 92 12.42 28.05 2.93
CA ASP A 92 13.33 27.59 1.89
C ASP A 92 12.94 26.21 1.33
N TRP A 93 11.73 25.73 1.65
CA TRP A 93 11.19 24.43 1.26
C TRP A 93 11.91 23.19 1.84
N ASN A 94 12.71 23.34 2.89
CA ASN A 94 13.29 22.19 3.57
C ASN A 94 12.21 21.49 4.40
N ILE A 95 12.14 20.15 4.34
CA ILE A 95 11.26 19.37 5.20
C ILE A 95 11.70 19.55 6.65
N THR A 96 10.84 20.13 7.47
CA THR A 96 11.10 20.36 8.89
C THR A 96 10.46 19.29 9.77
N ARG A 97 9.28 18.78 9.39
CA ARG A 97 8.52 17.78 10.13
C ARG A 97 7.68 16.93 9.19
N ILE A 98 7.50 15.68 9.57
CA ILE A 98 6.49 14.77 9.00
C ILE A 98 5.62 14.31 10.17
N ILE A 99 4.31 14.41 10.02
CA ILE A 99 3.33 13.98 11.02
C ILE A 99 2.53 12.78 10.51
N ASP A 100 1.62 12.28 11.34
CA ASP A 100 0.64 11.26 10.96
C ASP A 100 1.30 9.94 10.49
N LEU A 101 2.07 9.34 11.40
CA LEU A 101 2.93 8.18 11.13
C LEU A 101 2.27 6.84 11.50
N GLU A 102 0.96 6.83 11.76
CA GLU A 102 0.27 5.64 12.28
C GLU A 102 0.23 4.46 11.30
N PHE A 103 0.43 4.73 10.01
CA PHE A 103 0.51 3.73 8.95
C PHE A 103 1.95 3.48 8.47
N ALA A 104 2.97 3.99 9.17
CA ALA A 104 4.36 3.69 8.85
C ALA A 104 4.65 2.19 9.04
N CYS A 105 5.21 1.53 8.03
CA CYS A 105 5.48 0.09 8.07
C CYS A 105 6.76 -0.30 7.34
N ALA A 106 7.27 -1.50 7.63
CA ALA A 106 8.29 -2.12 6.80
C ALA A 106 7.61 -2.72 5.56
N TRP A 107 7.87 -2.15 4.40
CA TRP A 107 7.19 -2.48 3.16
C TRP A 107 8.17 -3.03 2.11
N PRO A 108 7.76 -3.99 1.26
CA PRO A 108 8.59 -4.46 0.16
C PRO A 108 9.05 -3.29 -0.72
N MET A 109 10.35 -3.21 -1.03
CA MET A 109 10.90 -2.12 -1.84
C MET A 109 10.25 -2.03 -3.23
N GLU A 110 9.79 -3.17 -3.78
CA GLU A 110 9.08 -3.21 -5.07
C GLU A 110 7.74 -2.45 -5.08
N PHE A 111 7.14 -2.20 -3.91
CA PHE A 111 5.91 -1.42 -3.78
C PHE A 111 6.16 0.05 -3.41
N TRP A 112 7.41 0.47 -3.32
CA TRP A 112 7.70 1.85 -3.01
C TRP A 112 7.39 2.74 -4.22
N GLN A 113 6.42 3.64 -4.05
CA GLN A 113 5.92 4.48 -5.12
C GLN A 113 6.33 5.93 -4.94
N THR A 114 6.50 6.62 -6.06
CA THR A 114 6.67 8.07 -6.07
C THR A 114 5.35 8.72 -5.65
N PRO A 115 5.36 9.65 -4.67
CA PRO A 115 4.13 10.28 -4.23
C PRO A 115 3.43 10.99 -5.40
N HIS A 116 2.22 10.55 -5.75
CA HIS A 116 1.47 11.06 -6.90
C HIS A 116 1.18 12.56 -6.79
N TRP A 117 1.03 13.05 -5.55
CA TRP A 117 0.78 14.45 -5.23
C TRP A 117 1.94 15.40 -5.53
N LEU A 118 3.10 14.86 -5.95
CA LEU A 118 4.15 15.69 -6.53
C LEU A 118 3.72 16.31 -7.87
N ASP A 119 2.86 15.62 -8.64
CA ASP A 119 2.46 16.05 -10.00
C ASP A 119 0.98 16.39 -10.15
N ALA A 120 0.09 15.72 -9.40
CA ALA A 120 -1.35 15.87 -9.56
C ALA A 120 -2.07 16.03 -8.22
N ASP A 121 -3.17 16.78 -8.19
CA ASP A 121 -3.96 16.92 -6.97
C ASP A 121 -4.77 15.67 -6.63
N PHE A 122 -5.18 14.94 -7.67
CA PHE A 122 -6.01 13.75 -7.57
C PHE A 122 -5.50 12.67 -8.53
N ILE A 123 -5.83 11.40 -8.24
CA ILE A 123 -5.36 10.24 -9.01
C ILE A 123 -5.87 10.26 -10.46
N ASP A 124 -7.09 10.74 -10.69
CA ASP A 124 -7.69 10.87 -12.01
C ASP A 124 -7.08 11.99 -12.87
N GLN A 125 -6.24 12.84 -12.26
CA GLN A 125 -5.53 13.94 -12.93
C GLN A 125 -4.07 13.58 -13.25
N ILE A 126 -3.64 12.35 -12.95
CA ILE A 126 -2.26 11.91 -13.19
C ILE A 126 -1.98 11.84 -14.69
N ASP A 127 -0.99 12.60 -15.12
CA ASP A 127 -0.35 12.47 -16.42
C ASP A 127 0.75 11.40 -16.33
N TYR A 128 0.50 10.24 -16.94
CA TYR A 128 1.38 9.08 -16.82
C TYR A 128 2.80 9.34 -17.34
N ASP A 129 2.97 10.15 -18.38
CA ASP A 129 4.29 10.43 -18.94
C ASP A 129 5.11 11.31 -18.00
N LYS A 130 4.46 12.30 -17.36
CA LYS A 130 5.09 13.15 -16.33
C LYS A 130 5.39 12.36 -15.07
N LEU A 131 4.46 11.53 -14.60
CA LEU A 131 4.68 10.68 -13.43
C LEU A 131 5.84 9.71 -13.68
N ALA A 132 5.92 9.09 -14.85
CA ALA A 132 7.02 8.18 -15.19
C ALA A 132 8.38 8.89 -15.21
N ALA A 133 8.45 10.12 -15.74
CA ALA A 133 9.66 10.93 -15.71
C ALA A 133 10.09 11.27 -14.26
N ARG A 134 9.14 11.71 -13.43
CA ARG A 134 9.39 11.99 -12.00
C ARG A 134 9.73 10.74 -11.22
N HIS A 135 9.10 9.61 -11.51
CA HIS A 135 9.39 8.34 -10.87
C HIS A 135 10.83 7.91 -11.13
N ARG A 136 11.32 8.02 -12.37
CA ARG A 136 12.74 7.77 -12.67
C ARG A 136 13.69 8.68 -11.88
N GLN A 137 13.35 9.97 -11.75
CA GLN A 137 14.14 10.89 -10.92
C GLN A 137 14.07 10.55 -9.43
N PHE A 138 12.90 10.17 -8.93
CA PHE A 138 12.70 9.77 -7.55
C PHE A 138 13.52 8.52 -7.22
N ILE A 139 13.43 7.49 -8.07
CA ILE A 139 14.21 6.26 -7.94
C ILE A 139 15.71 6.53 -8.04
N SER A 140 16.18 7.48 -8.86
CA SER A 140 17.61 7.80 -8.94
C SER A 140 18.18 8.50 -7.69
N LEU A 141 17.34 9.15 -6.90
CA LEU A 141 17.71 9.76 -5.62
C LEU A 141 17.77 8.74 -4.47
N ILE A 142 17.12 7.60 -4.66
CA ILE A 142 17.12 6.47 -3.74
C ILE A 142 18.34 5.60 -4.08
N LYS A 143 19.31 5.55 -3.17
CA LYS A 143 20.53 4.74 -3.30
C LYS A 143 20.37 3.39 -2.64
#